data_AF-A0A5B7BHZ1-F1
#
_entry.id   AF-A0A5B7BHZ1-F1
#
_cell.length_a   1.000
_cell.length_b   1.000
_cell.length_c   1.000
_cell.angle_alpha   90.00
_cell.angle_beta   90.00
_cell.angle_gamma   90.00
#
_symmetry.space_group_name_H-M   'P 1'
#
loop_
_entity.id
_entity.type
_entity.pdbx_description
1 polymer ?
#
loop_
_entity_poly.entity_id
_entity_poly.type
_entity_poly.pdbx_seq_one_letter_code
_entity_poly.pdbx_strand_id
1 'polypeptide(L)'
;TQFPKICKIPNRQIPERITEHDRIIWLGDLNYRVSLSYEEARVLLEVNNWDSLLDKDQLNVEREAGRVFSGWNEGRVFFAPTYKYSHNSDSYAGETVKSKKKRRTPAWCDRILWHGSGIEQLSYIRGESRFSDHRPVCAVFAMEVEMRNKTTRFRKGYSCAGSRLDYEDSIPQRHSFYEL
;
A
#
# COMPACT_ATOMS: atom_id res chain seq x y z
N THR A 1 -6.85 -4.32 19.59
CA THR A 1 -7.99 -5.25 19.40
C THR A 1 -7.57 -6.63 19.86
N GLN A 2 -8.41 -7.30 20.66
CA GLN A 2 -8.17 -8.66 21.13
C GLN A 2 -9.06 -9.63 20.35
N PHE A 3 -8.48 -10.70 19.80
CA PHE A 3 -9.24 -11.72 19.07
C PHE A 3 -9.97 -12.65 20.03
N PRO A 4 -11.21 -13.08 19.70
CA PRO A 4 -11.95 -14.02 20.52
C PRO A 4 -11.26 -15.39 20.54
N LYS A 5 -11.20 -16.01 21.72
CA LYS A 5 -10.61 -17.34 21.95
C LYS A 5 -11.58 -18.44 21.50
N ILE A 6 -11.69 -18.67 20.18
CA ILE A 6 -12.68 -19.61 19.62
C ILE A 6 -12.25 -21.09 19.78
N CYS A 7 -10.95 -21.40 19.74
CA CYS A 7 -10.46 -22.78 19.86
C CYS A 7 -9.34 -22.89 20.91
N LYS A 8 -9.52 -23.70 21.95
CA LYS A 8 -8.44 -24.06 22.88
C LYS A 8 -7.75 -25.33 22.38
N ILE A 9 -6.67 -25.17 21.60
CA ILE A 9 -5.81 -26.30 21.25
C ILE A 9 -4.76 -26.44 22.36
N PRO A 10 -4.67 -27.57 23.08
CA PRO A 10 -3.61 -27.79 24.07
C PRO A 10 -2.23 -27.59 23.42
N ASN A 11 -1.34 -26.86 24.10
CA ASN A 11 0.04 -26.58 23.67
C ASN A 11 0.22 -25.68 22.44
N ARG A 12 -0.80 -24.92 22.00
CA ARG A 12 -0.63 -23.90 20.95
C ARG A 12 -1.05 -22.52 21.47
N GLN A 13 -0.09 -21.62 21.58
CA GLN A 13 -0.38 -20.21 21.88
C GLN A 13 -0.98 -19.58 20.61
N ILE A 14 -2.26 -19.20 20.69
CA ILE A 14 -2.96 -18.53 19.60
C ILE A 14 -2.74 -17.03 19.81
N PRO A 15 -2.32 -16.27 18.78
CA PRO A 15 -2.20 -14.81 18.87
C PRO A 15 -3.51 -14.17 19.36
N GLU A 16 -3.43 -13.40 20.44
CA GLU A 16 -4.56 -12.67 21.00
C GLU A 16 -4.63 -11.25 20.46
N ARG A 17 -3.49 -10.68 20.04
CA ARG A 17 -3.41 -9.34 19.42
C ARG A 17 -2.97 -9.43 17.97
N ILE A 18 -3.30 -8.40 17.19
CA ILE A 18 -2.85 -8.28 15.79
C ILE A 18 -1.32 -8.39 15.72
N THR A 19 -0.60 -7.68 16.60
CA THR A 19 0.86 -7.65 16.64
C THR A 19 1.53 -8.96 17.06
N GLU A 20 0.76 -9.94 17.54
CA GLU A 20 1.26 -11.26 17.94
C GLU A 20 1.24 -12.28 16.79
N HIS A 21 0.75 -11.89 15.60
CA HIS A 21 0.78 -12.73 14.42
C HIS A 21 2.16 -12.68 13.76
N ASP A 22 2.60 -13.80 13.20
CA ASP A 22 3.92 -13.93 12.55
C ASP A 22 4.09 -12.99 11.35
N ARG A 23 2.99 -12.77 10.61
CA ARG A 23 2.93 -11.96 9.39
C ARG A 23 1.61 -11.20 9.36
N ILE A 24 1.68 -9.89 9.16
CA ILE A 24 0.52 -9.01 9.17
C ILE A 24 0.59 -8.14 7.92
N ILE A 25 -0.50 -8.08 7.17
CA ILE A 25 -0.72 -7.08 6.14
C ILE A 25 -1.84 -6.15 6.63
N TRP A 26 -1.58 -4.86 6.62
CA TRP A 26 -2.53 -3.80 6.94
C TRP A 26 -2.78 -2.96 5.71
N LEU A 27 -4.03 -2.92 5.23
CA LEU A 27 -4.38 -2.18 4.03
C LEU A 27 -5.71 -1.44 4.14
N GLY A 28 -5.86 -0.39 3.35
CA GLY A 28 -7.11 0.33 3.17
C GLY A 28 -6.91 1.81 2.85
N ASP A 29 -8.03 2.55 2.82
CA ASP A 29 -8.02 4.01 2.84
C ASP A 29 -7.66 4.49 4.25
N LEU A 30 -6.38 4.80 4.46
CA LEU A 30 -5.87 5.37 5.71
C LEU A 30 -6.11 6.88 5.82
N ASN A 31 -6.53 7.51 4.72
CA ASN A 31 -6.92 8.91 4.61
C ASN A 31 -5.87 9.97 4.99
N TYR A 32 -4.59 9.59 5.10
CA TYR A 32 -3.48 10.54 5.21
C TYR A 32 -3.37 11.38 3.94
N ARG A 33 -3.05 12.67 4.11
CA ARG A 33 -3.02 13.66 3.03
C ARG A 33 -1.60 14.16 2.78
N VAL A 34 -1.42 14.85 1.65
CA VAL A 34 -0.20 15.62 1.39
C VAL A 34 -0.34 16.99 2.03
N SER A 35 0.64 17.40 2.84
CA SER A 35 0.67 18.67 3.57
C SER A 35 1.17 19.82 2.69
N LEU A 36 0.55 19.98 1.51
CA LEU A 36 0.81 21.07 0.56
C LEU A 36 -0.50 21.74 0.15
N SER A 37 -0.41 23.01 -0.25
CA SER A 37 -1.50 23.62 -0.98
C SER A 37 -1.72 22.90 -2.31
N TYR A 38 -2.93 23.02 -2.85
CA TYR A 38 -3.23 22.42 -4.15
C TYR A 38 -2.35 22.99 -5.27
N GLU A 39 -2.06 24.30 -5.25
CA GLU A 39 -1.19 24.95 -6.22
C GLU A 39 0.22 24.37 -6.20
N GLU A 40 0.83 24.22 -5.03
CA GLU A 40 2.17 23.63 -4.89
C GLU A 40 2.19 22.18 -5.35
N ALA A 41 1.20 21.39 -4.93
CA ALA A 41 1.10 19.99 -5.33
C ALA A 41 0.90 19.84 -6.85
N ARG A 42 0.13 20.73 -7.48
CA ARG A 42 -0.09 20.73 -8.93
C ARG A 42 1.22 20.89 -9.70
N VAL A 43 2.08 21.81 -9.30
CA VAL A 43 3.38 22.02 -9.97
C VAL A 43 4.21 20.74 -9.95
N LEU A 44 4.21 20.01 -8.82
CA LEU A 44 4.93 18.75 -8.69
C LEU A 44 4.28 17.60 -9.49
N LEU A 45 2.94 17.58 -9.54
CA LEU A 45 2.16 16.62 -10.34
C LEU A 45 2.46 16.75 -11.83
N GLU A 46 2.54 17.98 -12.36
CA GLU A 46 2.82 18.25 -13.78
C GLU A 46 4.18 17.71 -14.25
N VAL A 47 5.17 17.67 -13.36
CA VAL A 47 6.50 17.13 -13.64
C VAL A 47 6.71 15.71 -13.11
N ASN A 48 5.64 15.05 -12.63
CA ASN A 48 5.67 13.71 -12.03
C ASN A 48 6.72 13.55 -10.90
N ASN A 49 6.97 14.62 -10.13
CA ASN A 49 7.93 14.58 -9.03
C ASN A 49 7.27 14.01 -7.76
N TRP A 50 7.09 12.68 -7.77
CA TRP A 50 6.45 11.93 -6.68
C TRP A 50 7.27 11.95 -5.40
N ASP A 51 8.60 11.91 -5.50
CA ASP A 51 9.48 11.90 -4.33
C ASP A 51 9.26 13.18 -3.50
N SER A 52 9.26 14.36 -4.12
CA SER A 52 9.00 15.63 -3.40
C SER A 52 7.57 15.75 -2.84
N LEU A 53 6.57 15.10 -3.46
CA LEU A 53 5.22 15.03 -2.92
C LEU A 53 5.15 14.08 -1.71
N LEU A 54 5.84 12.94 -1.77
CA LEU A 54 5.92 11.93 -0.71
C LEU A 54 6.70 12.44 0.51
N ASP A 55 7.65 13.36 0.34
CA ASP A 55 8.30 14.08 1.45
C ASP A 55 7.30 14.91 2.29
N LYS A 56 6.13 15.22 1.72
CA LYS A 56 5.05 15.97 2.38
C LYS A 56 3.84 15.09 2.70
N ASP A 57 3.92 13.78 2.45
CA ASP A 57 2.88 12.82 2.79
C ASP A 57 2.80 12.64 4.31
N GLN A 58 1.61 12.83 4.88
CA GLN A 58 1.43 12.76 6.32
C GLN A 58 1.74 11.37 6.87
N LEU A 59 1.44 10.28 6.16
CA LEU A 59 1.76 8.95 6.68
C LEU A 59 3.28 8.77 6.81
N ASN A 60 4.05 9.18 5.80
CA ASN A 60 5.51 9.14 5.86
C ASN A 60 6.06 9.98 7.02
N VAL A 61 5.60 11.22 7.15
CA VAL A 61 6.02 12.13 8.23
C VAL A 61 5.68 11.57 9.62
N GLU A 62 4.50 11.00 9.80
CA GLU A 62 4.08 10.40 11.08
C GLU A 62 4.87 9.10 11.40
N ARG A 63 5.22 8.31 10.38
CA ARG A 63 6.04 7.10 10.52
C ARG A 63 7.50 7.42 10.85
N GLU A 64 8.09 8.38 10.14
CA GLU A 64 9.46 8.85 10.39
C GLU A 64 9.62 9.42 11.80
N ALA A 65 8.58 10.11 12.29
CA ALA A 65 8.55 10.61 13.66
C ALA A 65 8.19 9.54 14.71
N GLY A 66 7.99 8.28 14.31
CA GLY A 66 7.69 7.17 15.21
C GLY A 66 6.31 7.24 15.89
N ARG A 67 5.39 8.09 15.43
CA ARG A 67 4.06 8.29 16.04
C ARG A 67 3.06 7.20 15.66
N VAL A 68 3.21 6.63 14.46
CA VAL A 68 2.32 5.59 13.92
C VAL A 68 3.12 4.49 13.24
N PHE A 69 2.55 3.29 13.17
CA PHE A 69 3.11 2.15 12.43
C PHE A 69 4.59 1.87 12.72
N SER A 70 5.02 2.03 13.98
CA SER A 70 6.39 1.70 14.40
C SER A 70 6.69 0.22 14.17
N GLY A 71 7.81 -0.07 13.50
CA GLY A 71 8.21 -1.43 13.10
C GLY A 71 7.53 -1.97 11.83
N TRP A 72 6.61 -1.21 11.23
CA TRP A 72 5.95 -1.62 9.98
C TRP A 72 6.71 -1.12 8.75
N ASN A 73 6.65 -1.92 7.71
CA ASN A 73 7.25 -1.65 6.42
C ASN A 73 6.19 -1.22 5.41
N GLU A 74 6.60 -0.41 4.44
CA GLU A 74 5.81 -0.04 3.28
C GLU A 74 6.72 -0.02 2.04
N GLY A 75 6.21 -0.42 0.89
CA GLY A 75 6.95 -0.44 -0.36
C GLY A 75 7.19 0.97 -0.85
N ARG A 76 8.23 1.14 -1.66
CA ARG A 76 8.42 2.42 -2.32
C ARG A 76 7.26 2.68 -3.28
N VAL A 77 6.61 3.83 -3.12
CA VAL A 77 5.51 4.27 -3.96
C VAL A 77 6.07 4.88 -5.23
N PHE A 78 5.79 4.27 -6.38
CA PHE A 78 6.22 4.75 -7.70
C PHE A 78 5.05 5.18 -8.61
N PHE A 79 3.87 5.35 -8.03
CA PHE A 79 2.64 5.67 -8.74
C PHE A 79 2.06 7.00 -8.26
N ALA A 80 1.32 7.66 -9.15
CA ALA A 80 0.64 8.92 -8.87
C ALA A 80 -0.37 8.81 -7.71
N PRO A 81 -0.70 9.92 -7.01
CA PRO A 81 -1.70 9.94 -5.94
C PRO A 81 -3.02 9.28 -6.34
N THR A 82 -3.60 8.48 -5.43
CA THR A 82 -4.78 7.64 -5.71
C THR A 82 -6.10 8.38 -5.51
N TYR A 83 -6.08 9.56 -4.89
CA TYR A 83 -7.24 10.37 -4.55
C TYR A 83 -6.93 11.86 -4.79
N LYS A 84 -7.86 12.76 -5.12
CA LYS A 84 -9.27 12.55 -5.48
C LYS A 84 -9.46 12.82 -6.97
N TYR A 85 -9.98 11.85 -7.70
CA TYR A 85 -10.27 11.97 -9.12
C TYR A 85 -11.68 12.52 -9.39
N SER A 86 -11.85 13.17 -10.53
CA SER A 86 -13.17 13.48 -11.07
C SER A 86 -13.86 12.18 -11.53
N HIS A 87 -15.19 12.14 -11.47
CA HIS A 87 -15.95 10.96 -11.86
C HIS A 87 -15.64 10.57 -13.31
N ASN A 88 -15.33 9.28 -13.53
CA ASN A 88 -15.02 8.72 -14.85
C ASN A 88 -13.92 9.48 -15.64
N SER A 89 -12.92 10.03 -14.95
CA SER A 89 -11.87 10.86 -15.55
C SER A 89 -10.52 10.63 -14.85
N ASP A 90 -9.43 10.85 -15.58
CA ASP A 90 -8.06 10.85 -15.05
C ASP A 90 -7.62 12.21 -14.50
N SER A 91 -8.46 13.24 -14.63
CA SER A 91 -8.23 14.55 -14.01
C SER A 91 -8.55 14.52 -12.52
N TYR A 92 -7.65 15.07 -11.71
CA TYR A 92 -7.93 15.28 -10.30
C TYR A 92 -9.09 16.26 -10.12
N ALA A 93 -9.99 15.97 -9.18
CA ALA A 93 -11.18 16.77 -8.91
C ALA A 93 -10.87 18.23 -8.58
N GLY A 94 -9.65 18.53 -8.13
CA GLY A 94 -9.26 19.90 -7.87
C GLY A 94 -9.10 20.79 -9.11
N GLU A 95 -8.93 20.19 -10.30
CA GLU A 95 -8.78 20.91 -11.58
C GLU A 95 -10.11 21.45 -12.09
N THR A 96 -11.20 20.70 -11.85
CA THR A 96 -12.52 20.96 -12.43
C THR A 96 -13.42 21.79 -11.50
N VAL A 97 -13.05 21.96 -10.24
CA VAL A 97 -13.88 22.61 -9.22
C VAL A 97 -13.67 24.13 -9.21
N LYS A 98 -14.69 24.88 -9.61
CA LYS A 98 -14.70 26.37 -9.61
C LYS A 98 -14.59 27.01 -8.22
N SER A 99 -14.84 26.27 -7.14
CA SER A 99 -14.83 26.78 -5.76
C SER A 99 -13.64 26.24 -4.96
N LYS A 100 -12.73 27.14 -4.53
CA LYS A 100 -11.57 26.78 -3.70
C LYS A 100 -11.94 25.99 -2.43
N LYS A 101 -13.15 26.18 -1.87
CA LYS A 101 -13.62 25.50 -0.65
C LYS A 101 -13.84 23.99 -0.80
N LYS A 102 -14.06 23.49 -2.01
CA LYS A 102 -14.29 22.05 -2.29
C LYS A 102 -13.07 21.36 -2.89
N ARG A 103 -11.98 22.09 -3.10
CA ARG A 103 -10.77 21.59 -3.73
C ARG A 103 -10.00 20.68 -2.77
N ARG A 104 -9.68 19.47 -3.21
CA ARG A 104 -8.84 18.52 -2.45
C ARG A 104 -7.49 18.40 -3.15
N THR A 105 -6.41 18.56 -2.39
CA THR A 105 -5.06 18.24 -2.84
C THR A 105 -4.97 16.74 -3.12
N PRO A 106 -4.41 16.32 -4.27
CA PRO A 106 -4.17 14.91 -4.53
C PRO A 106 -3.31 14.25 -3.45
N ALA A 107 -3.64 13.01 -3.06
CA ALA A 107 -2.99 12.29 -1.97
C ALA A 107 -3.00 10.76 -2.17
N TRP A 108 -2.08 10.07 -1.48
CA TRP A 108 -2.05 8.62 -1.35
C TRP A 108 -2.83 8.19 -0.11
N CYS A 109 -4.15 8.18 -0.22
CA CYS A 109 -5.03 7.75 0.86
C CYS A 109 -5.00 6.23 1.04
N ASP A 110 -4.83 5.49 -0.07
CA ASP A 110 -4.93 4.04 -0.13
C ASP A 110 -3.53 3.41 0.01
N ARG A 111 -3.28 2.71 1.12
CA ARG A 111 -1.93 2.25 1.50
C ARG A 111 -1.93 0.79 1.91
N ILE A 112 -0.81 0.11 1.68
CA ILE A 112 -0.58 -1.29 2.07
C ILE A 112 0.75 -1.40 2.83
N LEU A 113 0.66 -1.68 4.13
CA LEU A 113 1.81 -1.86 5.03
C LEU A 113 1.88 -3.31 5.50
N TRP A 114 3.05 -3.72 5.97
CA TRP A 114 3.23 -5.05 6.53
C TRP A 114 4.20 -5.09 7.71
N HIS A 115 4.04 -6.11 8.54
CA HIS A 115 4.87 -6.36 9.72
C HIS A 115 5.13 -7.87 9.87
N GLY A 116 6.30 -8.23 10.39
CA GLY A 116 6.72 -9.61 10.60
C GLY A 116 7.87 -10.05 9.69
N SER A 117 8.38 -11.25 9.94
CA SER A 117 9.53 -11.82 9.22
C SER A 117 9.12 -12.78 8.11
N GLY A 118 9.99 -12.97 7.11
CA GLY A 118 9.74 -13.90 6.00
C GLY A 118 8.56 -13.46 5.14
N ILE A 119 8.45 -12.15 4.92
CA ILE A 119 7.51 -11.50 4.01
C ILE A 119 8.32 -10.52 3.14
N GLU A 120 8.12 -10.60 1.84
CA GLU A 120 8.82 -9.81 0.85
C GLU A 120 7.78 -9.24 -0.11
N GLN A 121 7.72 -7.92 -0.24
CA GLN A 121 6.82 -7.28 -1.18
C GLN A 121 7.44 -7.31 -2.58
N LEU A 122 6.81 -8.02 -3.50
CA LEU A 122 7.25 -8.18 -4.89
C LEU A 122 6.76 -7.04 -5.79
N SER A 123 5.56 -6.52 -5.53
CA SER A 123 5.01 -5.40 -6.30
C SER A 123 4.12 -4.50 -5.44
N TYR A 124 4.05 -3.22 -5.83
CA TYR A 124 3.19 -2.22 -5.22
C TYR A 124 2.74 -1.21 -6.27
N ILE A 125 1.50 -1.34 -6.73
CA ILE A 125 1.01 -0.67 -7.94
C ILE A 125 -0.37 -0.04 -7.72
N ARG A 126 -0.68 0.96 -8.53
CA ARG A 126 -2.01 1.55 -8.67
C ARG A 126 -2.65 1.01 -9.96
N GLY A 127 -3.94 0.68 -9.90
CA GLY A 127 -4.74 0.37 -11.09
C GLY A 127 -5.48 1.58 -11.64
N GLU A 128 -5.94 1.51 -12.89
CA GLU A 128 -6.55 2.62 -13.63
C GLU A 128 -8.09 2.59 -13.68
N SER A 129 -8.72 1.87 -12.76
CA SER A 129 -10.19 1.83 -12.69
C SER A 129 -10.76 3.21 -12.34
N ARG A 130 -11.71 3.69 -13.14
CA ARG A 130 -12.34 5.01 -13.00
C ARG A 130 -13.73 4.98 -12.33
N PHE A 131 -14.13 3.83 -11.79
CA PHE A 131 -15.44 3.66 -11.13
C PHE A 131 -15.59 4.45 -9.83
N SER A 132 -14.47 4.80 -9.19
CA SER A 132 -14.42 5.58 -7.95
C SER A 132 -13.62 6.86 -8.16
N ASP A 133 -13.76 7.81 -7.24
CA ASP A 133 -12.83 8.94 -7.10
C ASP A 133 -11.48 8.53 -6.48
N HIS A 134 -11.36 7.27 -6.08
CA HIS A 134 -10.11 6.58 -5.77
C HIS A 134 -9.66 5.67 -6.90
N ARG A 135 -8.34 5.48 -7.00
CA ARG A 135 -7.72 4.47 -7.86
C ARG A 135 -7.33 3.26 -7.00
N PRO A 136 -7.65 2.02 -7.42
CA PRO A 136 -7.34 0.83 -6.64
C PRO A 136 -5.82 0.67 -6.47
N VAL A 137 -5.39 0.14 -5.32
CA VAL A 137 -3.99 -0.14 -5.01
C VAL A 137 -3.83 -1.64 -4.75
N CYS A 138 -2.82 -2.23 -5.36
CA CYS A 138 -2.52 -3.66 -5.27
C CYS A 138 -1.07 -3.86 -4.82
N ALA A 139 -0.85 -4.89 -4.00
CA ALA A 139 0.48 -5.34 -3.65
C ALA A 139 0.55 -6.86 -3.69
N VAL A 140 1.70 -7.37 -4.10
CA VAL A 140 1.99 -8.82 -4.13
C VAL A 140 3.10 -9.11 -3.14
N PHE A 141 2.93 -10.19 -2.39
CA PHE A 141 3.89 -10.61 -1.38
C PHE A 141 4.33 -12.06 -1.62
N ALA A 142 5.64 -12.30 -1.51
CA ALA A 142 6.18 -13.63 -1.27
C ALA A 142 6.27 -13.85 0.25
N MET A 143 5.76 -15.00 0.72
CA MET A 143 5.79 -15.34 2.14
C MET A 143 6.47 -16.68 2.34
N GLU A 144 7.38 -16.74 3.31
CA GLU A 144 7.90 -18.01 3.82
C GLU A 144 6.81 -18.73 4.59
N VAL A 145 6.68 -20.04 4.40
CA VAL A 145 5.75 -20.86 5.20
C VAL A 145 6.53 -22.01 5.83
N GLU A 146 6.31 -22.24 7.13
CA GLU A 146 6.87 -23.39 7.81
C GLU A 146 5.97 -24.62 7.61
N MET A 147 6.48 -25.61 6.89
CA MET A 147 5.81 -26.91 6.77
C MET A 147 6.38 -27.90 7.79
N ARG A 148 5.50 -28.48 8.61
CA ARG A 148 5.85 -29.54 9.54
C ARG A 148 5.79 -30.90 8.83
N ASN A 149 6.95 -31.42 8.42
CA ASN A 149 7.05 -32.80 7.92
C ASN A 149 6.97 -33.81 9.07
N LYS A 150 6.30 -34.96 8.85
CA LYS A 150 6.19 -36.06 9.84
C LYS A 150 7.56 -36.61 10.29
N THR A 151 8.60 -36.39 9.50
CA THR A 151 10.01 -36.63 9.81
C THR A 151 10.70 -35.30 10.13
N THR A 152 10.68 -34.89 11.41
CA THR A 152 11.55 -33.95 12.18
C THR A 152 12.36 -32.80 11.53
N ARG A 153 12.24 -32.48 10.24
CA ARG A 153 12.97 -31.40 9.58
C ARG A 153 11.98 -30.35 9.07
N PHE A 154 11.97 -29.20 9.74
CA PHE A 154 11.32 -27.99 9.26
C PHE A 154 12.06 -27.52 7.99
N ARG A 155 11.34 -27.33 6.89
CA ARG A 155 11.87 -26.65 5.69
C ARG A 155 11.23 -25.25 5.64
N LYS A 156 12.05 -24.22 5.69
CA LYS A 156 11.66 -22.84 5.32
C LYS A 156 11.78 -22.71 3.81
N GLY A 157 10.77 -22.12 3.17
CA GLY A 157 10.80 -21.87 1.74
C GLY A 157 9.59 -21.06 1.28
N TYR A 158 9.74 -20.42 0.13
CA TYR A 158 8.66 -19.79 -0.61
C TYR A 158 7.89 -20.88 -1.36
N SER A 159 6.65 -21.17 -0.96
CA SER A 159 5.82 -22.12 -1.68
C SER A 159 5.06 -21.41 -2.79
N CYS A 160 5.58 -21.48 -4.00
CA CYS A 160 4.86 -21.13 -5.22
C CYS A 160 4.84 -22.38 -6.10
N ALA A 161 3.66 -22.83 -6.51
CA ALA A 161 3.52 -23.88 -7.52
C ALA A 161 3.88 -23.39 -8.95
N GLY A 162 4.20 -22.10 -9.09
CA GLY A 162 4.72 -21.48 -10.31
C GLY A 162 6.19 -21.08 -10.16
N SER A 163 6.95 -21.17 -11.24
CA SER A 163 8.32 -20.68 -11.26
C SER A 163 8.34 -19.16 -11.07
N ARG A 164 9.42 -18.60 -10.49
CA ARG A 164 9.64 -17.15 -10.31
C ARG A 164 9.48 -16.29 -11.58
N LEU A 165 9.34 -16.92 -12.75
CA LEU A 165 9.32 -16.30 -14.08
C LEU A 165 7.95 -15.77 -14.52
N ASP A 166 6.83 -16.17 -13.91
CA ASP A 166 5.49 -15.78 -14.40
C ASP A 166 4.97 -14.45 -13.81
N TYR A 167 5.76 -13.77 -12.95
CA TYR A 167 5.34 -12.52 -12.31
C TYR A 167 5.75 -11.25 -13.06
N GLU A 168 6.79 -11.29 -13.89
CA GLU A 168 7.25 -10.14 -14.69
C GLU A 168 6.20 -9.72 -15.73
N ASP A 169 5.54 -10.68 -16.38
CA ASP A 169 4.48 -10.42 -17.38
C ASP A 169 3.17 -9.89 -16.76
N SER A 170 3.05 -9.90 -15.43
CA SER A 170 1.89 -9.41 -14.69
C SER A 170 2.08 -8.01 -14.12
N ILE A 171 3.27 -7.41 -14.30
CA ILE A 171 3.57 -6.06 -13.83
C ILE A 171 3.00 -5.07 -14.85
N PRO A 172 1.96 -4.28 -14.54
CA PRO A 172 1.57 -3.20 -15.41
C PRO A 172 2.75 -2.24 -15.57
N GLN A 173 3.18 -2.06 -16.82
CA GLN A 173 4.23 -1.10 -17.18
C GLN A 173 3.82 0.31 -16.72
N ARG A 174 4.83 1.13 -16.43
CA ARG A 174 4.67 2.55 -16.08
C ARG A 174 3.73 3.21 -17.11
N HIS A 175 2.51 3.54 -16.71
CA HIS A 175 1.67 4.43 -17.50
C HIS A 175 2.12 5.86 -17.25
N SER A 176 2.83 6.42 -18.24
CA SER A 176 3.03 7.86 -18.38
C SER A 176 1.71 8.49 -18.78
N PHE A 177 1.21 9.46 -18.02
CA PHE A 177 0.03 10.25 -18.39
C PHE A 177 0.30 11.24 -19.55
N TYR A 178 1.53 11.29 -20.06
CA TYR A 178 1.98 12.26 -21.08
C TYR A 178 2.74 11.63 -22.25
N GLU A 179 2.53 10.34 -22.55
CA GLU A 179 2.93 9.83 -23.86
C GLU A 179 1.89 10.30 -24.90
N LEU A 180 2.40 11.12 -25.84
CA LEU A 180 1.71 11.83 -26.92
C LEU A 180 0.85 10.93 -27.82
#